data_AF-A0A7L2AA02-F1
#
_entry.id   AF-A0A7L2AA02-F1
#
_cell.length_a   1.000
_cell.length_b   1.000
_cell.length_c   1.000
_cell.angle_alpha   90.00
_cell.angle_beta   90.00
_cell.angle_gamma   90.00
#
_symmetry.space_group_name_H-M   'P 1'
#
loop_
_entity.id
_entity.type
_entity.pdbx_description
1 polymer ?
#
loop_
_entity_poly.entity_id
_entity_poly.type
_entity_poly.pdbx_seq_one_letter_code
_entity_poly.pdbx_strand_id
1 'polypeptide(L)'
;SGLGYITGSSVKQVAGDWHWALRVSPLLGMITGTLILIFVPAAKRGNVEQLGGQLKARTSWLRDMKALIRNRSYVFSSLATSAVSFATGALGMWIPLYLHRAQVVQKTAETCSSQPCSTKDSLIFGAITCFTGFLGVITGAGATKWCRLKTQRADPLVCAVGMLGSAIFICLIFVAAKSSIVGAYICIFIGETLLFSNWAITADILMYVVIPTRRATAVALQSFTSHLLGDAGSPYLIGFISDLIRQSTKESPVWEFLSLGYALMLCPFVVVLGGMFFLATALFFLSDRAKAEQQ
;
A
#
# COMPACT_ATOMS: atom_id res chain seq x y z
N SER A 1 -3.18 3.35 7.93
CA SER A 1 -2.79 2.07 8.55
C SER A 1 -1.96 2.24 9.82
N GLY A 2 -0.90 3.06 9.86
CA GLY A 2 -0.03 3.21 11.06
C GLY A 2 -0.73 3.55 12.39
N LEU A 3 -1.66 4.52 12.39
CA LEU A 3 -2.48 4.84 13.58
C LEU A 3 -3.31 3.65 14.08
N GLY A 4 -3.72 2.73 13.19
CA GLY A 4 -4.45 1.52 13.57
C GLY A 4 -3.59 0.56 14.38
N TYR A 5 -2.30 0.43 14.05
CA TYR A 5 -1.34 -0.32 14.86
C TYR A 5 -1.23 0.30 16.25
N ILE A 6 -1.02 1.61 16.32
CA ILE A 6 -0.82 2.33 17.59
C ILE A 6 -2.04 2.23 18.50
N THR A 7 -3.23 2.52 17.97
CA THR A 7 -4.48 2.46 18.73
C THR A 7 -4.80 1.02 19.11
N GLY A 8 -4.68 0.07 18.19
CA GLY A 8 -4.98 -1.34 18.44
C GLY A 8 -4.07 -1.97 19.49
N SER A 9 -2.75 -1.71 19.42
CA SER A 9 -1.80 -2.22 20.39
C SER A 9 -1.95 -1.58 21.76
N SER A 10 -2.17 -0.27 21.82
CA SER A 10 -2.32 0.46 23.09
C SER A 10 -3.59 0.03 23.82
N VAL A 11 -4.71 -0.10 23.10
CA VAL A 11 -5.99 -0.51 23.69
C VAL A 11 -5.94 -1.97 24.14
N LYS A 12 -5.34 -2.87 23.35
CA LYS A 12 -5.14 -4.27 23.75
C LYS A 12 -4.29 -4.38 25.02
N GLN A 13 -3.24 -3.57 25.14
CA GLN A 13 -2.35 -3.60 26.30
C GLN A 13 -3.02 -3.07 27.57
N VAL A 14 -3.82 -2.01 27.47
CA VAL A 14 -4.53 -1.42 28.62
C VAL A 14 -5.73 -2.26 29.04
N ALA A 15 -6.50 -2.78 28.07
CA ALA A 15 -7.72 -3.53 28.35
C ALA A 15 -7.50 -5.02 28.60
N GLY A 16 -6.28 -5.53 28.36
CA GLY A 16 -5.94 -6.95 28.44
C GLY A 16 -6.61 -7.84 27.38
N ASP A 17 -7.48 -7.28 26.53
CA ASP A 17 -8.28 -8.00 25.56
C ASP A 17 -8.36 -7.23 24.22
N TRP A 18 -8.22 -7.96 23.12
CA TRP A 18 -8.21 -7.42 21.76
C TRP A 18 -9.60 -6.97 21.31
N HIS A 19 -10.70 -7.49 21.89
CA HIS A 19 -12.06 -7.05 21.54
C HIS A 19 -12.27 -5.55 21.78
N TRP A 20 -11.60 -4.97 22.79
CA TRP A 20 -11.71 -3.55 23.08
C TRP A 20 -11.08 -2.67 22.00
N ALA A 21 -10.03 -3.15 21.32
CA ALA A 21 -9.45 -2.43 20.19
C ALA A 21 -10.47 -2.25 19.05
N LEU A 22 -11.34 -3.26 18.84
CA LEU A 22 -12.40 -3.19 17.82
C LEU A 22 -13.52 -2.20 18.15
N ARG A 23 -13.71 -1.86 19.42
CA ARG A 23 -14.78 -0.94 19.86
C ARG A 23 -14.45 0.53 19.66
N VAL A 24 -13.17 0.87 19.43
CA VAL A 24 -12.74 2.26 19.24
C VAL A 24 -13.14 2.81 17.86
N SER A 25 -13.01 2.00 16.81
CA SER A 25 -13.28 2.44 15.43
C SER A 25 -14.75 2.83 15.19
N PRO A 26 -15.77 2.08 15.68
CA PRO A 26 -17.17 2.48 15.55
C PRO A 26 -17.50 3.84 16.18
N LEU A 27 -16.90 4.17 17.33
CA LEU A 27 -17.12 5.46 17.99
C LEU A 27 -16.65 6.62 17.11
N LEU A 28 -15.44 6.53 16.56
CA LEU A 28 -14.91 7.53 15.62
C LEU A 28 -15.76 7.60 14.35
N GLY A 29 -16.26 6.46 13.86
CA GLY A 29 -17.17 6.38 12.72
C GLY A 29 -18.50 7.10 12.98
N MET A 30 -19.10 6.93 14.15
CA MET A 30 -20.34 7.62 14.53
C MET A 30 -20.16 9.13 14.64
N ILE A 31 -19.06 9.58 15.24
CA ILE A 31 -18.72 11.01 15.31
C ILE A 31 -18.58 11.58 13.89
N THR A 32 -17.80 10.91 13.04
CA THR A 32 -17.59 11.35 11.65
C THR A 32 -18.90 11.36 10.86
N GLY A 33 -19.73 10.32 10.99
CA GLY A 33 -21.05 10.25 10.34
C GLY A 33 -21.98 11.37 10.79
N THR A 34 -22.00 11.69 12.09
CA THR A 34 -22.79 12.79 12.64
C THR A 34 -22.29 14.14 12.10
N LEU A 35 -20.97 14.36 12.07
CA LEU A 35 -20.39 15.57 11.48
C LEU A 35 -20.76 15.70 9.99
N ILE A 36 -20.75 14.61 9.23
CA ILE A 36 -21.18 14.62 7.82
C ILE A 36 -22.65 15.03 7.70
N LEU A 37 -23.54 14.46 8.52
CA LEU A 37 -24.97 14.78 8.49
C LEU A 37 -25.27 16.25 8.85
N ILE A 38 -24.47 16.84 9.74
CA ILE A 38 -24.65 18.24 10.18
C ILE A 38 -24.02 19.23 9.19
N PHE A 39 -22.81 18.94 8.72
CA PHE A 39 -21.97 19.92 8.00
C PHE A 39 -21.93 19.74 6.48
N VAL A 40 -22.30 18.58 5.93
CA VAL A 40 -22.29 18.35 4.48
C VAL A 40 -23.71 18.52 3.94
N PRO A 41 -24.02 19.64 3.26
CA PRO A 41 -25.35 19.86 2.70
C PRO A 41 -25.65 18.78 1.66
N ALA A 42 -26.87 18.26 1.67
CA ALA A 42 -27.34 17.38 0.61
C ALA A 42 -27.36 18.15 -0.71
N ALA A 43 -26.40 17.86 -1.60
CA ALA A 43 -26.39 18.42 -2.93
C ALA A 43 -27.63 17.94 -3.69
N LYS A 44 -28.37 18.88 -4.30
CA LYS A 44 -29.49 18.51 -5.18
C LYS A 44 -28.96 17.61 -6.30
N ARG A 45 -29.57 16.43 -6.43
CA ARG A 45 -29.18 15.45 -7.45
C ARG A 45 -29.36 16.08 -8.83
N GLY A 46 -28.28 16.13 -9.61
CA GLY A 46 -28.26 16.68 -10.97
C GLY A 46 -28.00 18.18 -11.13
N ASN A 47 -27.67 18.90 -10.04
CA ASN A 47 -27.41 20.35 -10.10
C ASN A 47 -26.20 20.71 -10.99
N VAL A 48 -25.26 19.79 -11.19
CA VAL A 48 -24.07 19.95 -12.04
C VAL A 48 -24.35 19.59 -13.50
N GLU A 49 -25.39 18.80 -13.77
CA GLU A 49 -25.80 18.40 -15.13
C GLU A 49 -26.55 19.54 -15.85
N GLN A 50 -27.12 20.49 -15.10
CA GLN A 50 -27.84 21.65 -15.62
C GLN A 50 -26.95 22.85 -16.02
N LEU A 51 -25.71 22.94 -15.50
CA LEU A 51 -24.95 24.20 -15.47
C LEU A 51 -23.85 24.37 -16.53
N GLY A 52 -23.74 23.48 -17.52
CA GLY A 52 -23.06 23.82 -18.77
C GLY A 52 -22.06 22.79 -19.28
N GLY A 53 -22.17 22.54 -20.58
CA GLY A 53 -21.29 21.69 -21.37
C GLY A 53 -21.90 20.32 -21.59
N GLN A 54 -22.14 19.97 -22.85
CA GLN A 54 -22.52 18.62 -23.28
C GLN A 54 -21.52 17.58 -22.75
N LEU A 55 -21.69 17.08 -21.52
CA LEU A 55 -21.06 15.83 -21.12
C LEU A 55 -21.62 14.78 -22.09
N LYS A 56 -20.75 14.29 -22.99
CA LYS A 56 -21.08 13.26 -23.98
C LYS A 56 -21.98 12.20 -23.34
N ALA A 57 -23.03 11.83 -24.07
CA ALA A 57 -24.06 10.90 -23.62
C ALA A 57 -23.47 9.73 -22.84
N ARG A 58 -24.08 9.44 -21.68
CA ARG A 58 -23.68 8.36 -20.77
C ARG A 58 -23.52 7.06 -21.56
N THR A 59 -22.29 6.55 -21.65
CA THR A 59 -21.99 5.32 -22.37
C THR A 59 -22.44 4.10 -21.58
N SER A 60 -22.73 2.99 -22.28
CA SER A 60 -23.06 1.73 -21.61
C SER A 60 -21.87 1.23 -20.78
N TRP A 61 -22.15 0.65 -19.62
CA TRP A 61 -21.14 0.15 -18.67
C TRP A 61 -20.15 -0.84 -19.33
N LEU A 62 -20.63 -1.73 -20.20
CA LEU A 62 -19.77 -2.68 -20.93
C LEU A 62 -18.77 -1.97 -21.86
N ARG A 63 -19.19 -0.85 -22.46
CA ARG A 63 -18.34 -0.03 -23.34
C ARG A 63 -17.27 0.67 -22.51
N ASP A 64 -17.61 1.15 -21.32
CA ASP A 64 -16.66 1.78 -20.41
C ASP A 64 -15.62 0.78 -19.90
N MET A 65 -16.07 -0.42 -19.51
CA MET A 65 -15.18 -1.51 -19.10
C MET A 65 -14.18 -1.86 -20.22
N LYS A 66 -14.67 -2.05 -21.45
CA LYS A 66 -13.83 -2.33 -22.61
C LYS A 66 -12.84 -1.20 -22.91
N ALA A 67 -13.26 0.06 -22.75
CA ALA A 67 -12.40 1.21 -22.95
C ALA A 67 -11.27 1.28 -21.91
N LEU A 68 -11.57 0.98 -20.65
CA LEU A 68 -10.58 0.93 -19.57
C LEU A 68 -9.56 -0.18 -19.78
N ILE A 69 -10.00 -1.40 -20.08
CA ILE A 69 -9.09 -2.54 -20.34
C ILE A 69 -8.20 -2.29 -21.57
N ARG A 70 -8.66 -1.50 -22.55
CA ARG A 70 -7.86 -1.14 -23.73
C ARG A 70 -6.85 -0.01 -23.46
N ASN A 71 -7.03 0.76 -22.39
CA ASN A 71 -6.11 1.80 -21.97
C ASN A 71 -4.91 1.16 -21.27
N ARG A 72 -3.78 1.08 -21.99
CA ARG A 72 -2.58 0.38 -21.50
C ARG A 72 -1.99 1.07 -20.28
N SER A 73 -1.96 2.39 -20.28
CA SER A 73 -1.46 3.16 -19.14
C SER A 73 -2.26 2.88 -17.88
N TYR A 74 -3.60 2.84 -17.99
CA TYR A 74 -4.50 2.49 -16.88
C TYR A 74 -4.30 1.05 -16.39
N VAL A 75 -4.19 0.07 -17.30
CA VAL A 75 -4.02 -1.34 -16.93
C VAL A 75 -2.67 -1.54 -16.21
N PHE A 76 -1.57 -1.05 -16.77
CA PHE A 76 -0.25 -1.21 -16.16
C PHE A 76 -0.15 -0.44 -14.83
N SER A 77 -0.69 0.78 -14.73
CA SER A 77 -0.69 1.51 -13.46
C SER A 77 -1.55 0.82 -12.41
N SER A 78 -2.66 0.18 -12.79
CA SER A 78 -3.52 -0.57 -11.87
C SER A 78 -2.84 -1.83 -11.34
N LEU A 79 -2.12 -2.56 -12.20
CA LEU A 79 -1.30 -3.71 -11.79
C LEU A 79 -0.14 -3.28 -10.89
N ALA A 80 0.51 -2.16 -11.21
CA ALA A 80 1.58 -1.59 -10.38
C ALA A 80 1.05 -1.17 -8.99
N THR A 81 -0.13 -0.55 -8.94
CA THR A 81 -0.80 -0.20 -7.67
C THR A 81 -1.10 -1.45 -6.85
N SER A 82 -1.55 -2.52 -7.51
CA SER A 82 -1.83 -3.78 -6.84
C SER A 82 -0.56 -4.38 -6.23
N ALA A 83 0.59 -4.24 -6.89
CA ALA A 83 1.89 -4.64 -6.34
C ALA A 83 2.32 -3.78 -5.13
N VAL A 84 2.06 -2.46 -5.16
CA VAL A 84 2.26 -1.55 -4.01
C VAL A 84 1.40 -2.01 -2.82
N SER A 85 0.11 -2.28 -3.05
CA SER A 85 -0.82 -2.78 -2.04
C SER A 85 -0.42 -4.16 -1.52
N PHE A 86 0.04 -5.06 -2.40
CA PHE A 86 0.57 -6.38 -2.02
C PHE A 86 1.68 -6.24 -0.99
N ALA A 87 2.71 -5.46 -1.31
CA ALA A 87 3.86 -5.25 -0.44
C ALA A 87 3.44 -4.58 0.88
N THR A 88 2.59 -3.56 0.81
CA THR A 88 2.11 -2.83 2.00
C THR A 88 1.34 -3.75 2.94
N GLY A 89 0.42 -4.57 2.42
CA GLY A 89 -0.38 -5.50 3.23
C GLY A 89 0.47 -6.59 3.88
N ALA A 90 1.34 -7.23 3.09
CA ALA A 90 2.20 -8.30 3.56
C ALA A 90 3.20 -7.80 4.61
N LEU A 91 3.90 -6.70 4.31
CA LEU A 91 4.87 -6.12 5.23
C LEU A 91 4.18 -5.62 6.50
N GLY A 92 3.04 -4.93 6.37
CA GLY A 92 2.26 -4.47 7.51
C GLY A 92 1.91 -5.61 8.47
N MET A 93 1.37 -6.71 7.94
CA MET A 93 0.96 -7.84 8.78
C MET A 93 2.15 -8.53 9.47
N TRP A 94 3.24 -8.76 8.72
CA TRP A 94 4.26 -9.72 9.12
C TRP A 94 5.56 -9.11 9.64
N ILE A 95 5.91 -7.87 9.31
CA ILE A 95 7.17 -7.25 9.74
C ILE A 95 7.27 -7.12 11.27
N PRO A 96 6.24 -6.68 12.02
CA PRO A 96 6.32 -6.63 13.47
C PRO A 96 6.63 -8.01 14.09
N LEU A 97 5.97 -9.06 13.58
CA LEU A 97 6.23 -10.44 14.03
C LEU A 97 7.62 -10.93 13.61
N TYR A 98 8.05 -10.61 12.40
CA TYR A 98 9.37 -10.97 11.90
C TYR A 98 10.50 -10.34 12.72
N LEU A 99 10.38 -9.06 13.08
CA LEU A 99 11.36 -8.36 13.93
C LEU A 99 11.37 -8.92 15.35
N HIS A 100 10.21 -9.24 15.91
CA HIS A 100 10.14 -9.90 17.22
C HIS A 100 10.86 -11.26 17.20
N ARG A 101 10.59 -12.10 16.17
CA ARG A 101 11.30 -13.38 15.99
C ARG A 101 12.81 -13.19 15.80
N ALA A 102 13.22 -12.14 15.10
CA ALA A 102 14.62 -11.79 14.94
C ALA A 102 15.30 -11.48 16.28
N GLN A 103 14.64 -10.71 17.16
CA GLN A 103 15.14 -10.41 18.51
C GLN A 103 15.29 -11.67 19.38
N VAL A 104 14.33 -12.60 19.28
CA VAL A 104 14.40 -13.90 19.97
C VAL A 104 15.64 -14.68 19.51
N VAL A 105 15.88 -14.75 18.19
CA VAL A 105 17.07 -15.42 17.63
C VAL A 105 18.37 -14.72 18.04
N GLN A 106 18.36 -13.39 18.16
CA GLN A 106 19.49 -12.60 18.66
C GLN A 106 19.68 -12.66 20.18
N LYS A 107 18.82 -13.37 20.92
CA LYS A 107 18.80 -13.44 22.39
C LYS A 107 18.60 -12.08 23.07
N THR A 108 18.00 -11.12 22.38
CA THR A 108 17.66 -9.78 22.91
C THR A 108 16.23 -9.69 23.42
N ALA A 109 15.40 -10.71 23.13
CA ALA A 109 14.06 -10.88 23.68
C ALA A 109 13.81 -12.35 24.05
N GLU A 110 12.96 -12.59 25.04
CA GLU A 110 12.50 -13.94 25.40
C GLU A 110 11.38 -14.41 24.47
N THR A 111 11.28 -15.73 24.27
CA THR A 111 10.12 -16.35 23.62
C THR A 111 8.86 -16.03 24.42
N CYS A 112 7.79 -15.62 23.74
CA CYS A 112 6.53 -15.27 24.40
C CYS A 112 6.00 -16.44 25.25
N SER A 113 6.15 -16.34 26.58
CA SER A 113 5.79 -17.38 27.54
C SER A 113 4.34 -17.25 28.04
N SER A 114 3.75 -16.06 27.96
CA SER A 114 2.34 -15.79 28.30
C SER A 114 1.72 -14.74 27.37
N GLN A 115 0.45 -14.94 26.99
CA GLN A 115 -0.30 -13.92 26.26
C GLN A 115 -0.78 -12.82 27.22
N PRO A 116 -0.79 -11.54 26.81
CA PRO A 116 -0.40 -11.02 25.49
C PRO A 116 1.12 -10.76 25.35
N CYS A 117 1.70 -11.18 24.22
CA CYS A 117 3.09 -10.89 23.87
C CYS A 117 3.35 -9.37 23.75
N SER A 118 4.62 -8.97 23.93
CA SER A 118 5.08 -7.58 23.78
C SER A 118 4.60 -6.96 22.46
N THR A 119 3.95 -5.80 22.55
CA THR A 119 3.45 -5.02 21.41
C THR A 119 4.42 -3.95 20.92
N LYS A 120 5.64 -3.91 21.48
CA LYS A 120 6.63 -2.85 21.21
C LYS A 120 6.98 -2.71 19.72
N ASP A 121 7.26 -3.82 19.03
CA ASP A 121 7.64 -3.77 17.61
C ASP A 121 6.46 -3.34 16.73
N SER A 122 5.23 -3.72 17.09
CA SER A 122 4.02 -3.24 16.41
C SER A 122 3.79 -1.74 16.61
N LEU A 123 4.09 -1.20 17.79
CA LEU A 123 4.02 0.24 18.08
C LEU A 123 5.07 1.03 17.29
N ILE A 124 6.32 0.59 17.32
CA ILE A 124 7.44 1.23 16.61
C ILE A 124 7.19 1.19 15.10
N PHE A 125 6.85 0.02 14.57
CA PHE A 125 6.49 -0.14 13.16
C PHE A 125 5.31 0.77 12.79
N GLY A 126 4.22 0.76 13.57
CA GLY A 126 3.07 1.63 13.34
C GLY A 126 3.40 3.12 13.31
N ALA A 127 4.30 3.58 14.19
CA ALA A 127 4.80 4.94 14.22
C ALA A 127 5.64 5.28 12.97
N ILE A 128 6.56 4.39 12.59
CA ILE A 128 7.35 4.51 11.36
C ILE A 128 6.40 4.60 10.16
N THR A 129 5.50 3.63 9.98
CA THR A 129 4.53 3.60 8.87
C THR A 129 3.65 4.84 8.80
N CYS A 130 3.28 5.42 9.95
CA CYS A 130 2.52 6.68 9.98
C CYS A 130 3.34 7.85 9.43
N PHE A 131 4.59 7.97 9.85
CA PHE A 131 5.47 9.05 9.44
C PHE A 131 5.95 8.89 7.99
N THR A 132 6.35 7.68 7.60
CA THR A 132 6.77 7.35 6.23
C THR A 132 5.61 7.49 5.24
N GLY A 133 4.36 7.23 5.65
CA GLY A 133 3.19 7.49 4.82
C GLY A 133 3.03 8.98 4.48
N PHE A 134 3.15 9.86 5.47
CA PHE A 134 3.11 11.31 5.27
C PHE A 134 4.31 11.81 4.45
N LEU A 135 5.53 11.40 4.83
CA LEU A 135 6.76 11.79 4.15
C LEU A 135 6.79 11.26 2.71
N GLY A 136 6.32 10.04 2.47
CA GLY A 136 6.21 9.42 1.16
C GLY A 136 5.37 10.27 0.21
N VAL A 137 4.17 10.67 0.63
CA VAL A 137 3.29 11.52 -0.21
C VAL A 137 3.96 12.86 -0.56
N ILE A 138 4.60 13.52 0.40
CA ILE A 138 5.28 14.80 0.18
C ILE A 138 6.47 14.63 -0.77
N THR A 139 7.33 13.64 -0.50
CA THR A 139 8.52 13.37 -1.30
C THR A 139 8.14 12.93 -2.72
N GLY A 140 7.11 12.11 -2.88
CA GLY A 140 6.57 11.71 -4.17
C GLY A 140 6.05 12.90 -4.99
N ALA A 141 5.25 13.77 -4.38
CA ALA A 141 4.75 14.97 -5.05
C ALA A 141 5.88 15.94 -5.42
N GLY A 142 6.85 16.16 -4.52
CA GLY A 142 8.01 17.00 -4.74
C GLY A 142 8.93 16.46 -5.85
N ALA A 143 9.27 15.17 -5.80
CA ALA A 143 10.08 14.50 -6.81
C ALA A 143 9.41 14.54 -8.18
N THR A 144 8.10 14.30 -8.23
CA THR A 144 7.31 14.40 -9.46
C THR A 144 7.34 15.81 -10.02
N LYS A 145 7.08 16.84 -9.20
CA LYS A 145 7.13 18.25 -9.63
C LYS A 145 8.50 18.62 -10.21
N TRP A 146 9.59 18.16 -9.58
CA TRP A 146 10.94 18.40 -10.07
C TRP A 146 11.23 17.65 -11.37
N CYS A 147 10.86 16.37 -11.47
CA CYS A 147 11.03 15.57 -12.67
C CYS A 147 10.18 16.08 -13.86
N ARG A 148 9.03 16.70 -13.61
CA ARG A 148 8.18 17.33 -14.64
C ARG A 148 8.90 18.47 -15.38
N LEU A 149 9.90 19.10 -14.77
CA LEU A 149 10.75 20.11 -15.43
C LEU A 149 11.62 19.48 -16.54
N LYS A 150 11.89 18.17 -16.47
CA LYS A 150 12.75 17.44 -17.41
C LYS A 150 11.98 16.55 -18.38
N THR A 151 10.86 15.97 -17.95
CA THR A 151 10.09 15.03 -18.76
C THR A 151 8.59 15.07 -18.45
N GLN A 152 7.78 14.99 -19.51
CA GLN A 152 6.32 14.87 -19.39
C GLN A 152 5.87 13.49 -18.86
N ARG A 153 6.79 12.53 -18.74
CA ARG A 153 6.55 11.17 -18.20
C ARG A 153 6.94 11.04 -16.72
N ALA A 154 7.07 12.17 -16.02
CA ALA A 154 7.59 12.21 -14.65
C ALA A 154 6.82 11.30 -13.69
N ASP A 155 5.48 11.32 -13.74
CA ASP A 155 4.62 10.58 -12.80
C ASP A 155 4.96 9.08 -12.77
N PRO A 156 4.83 8.32 -13.89
CA PRO A 156 5.15 6.89 -13.88
C PRO A 156 6.65 6.61 -13.66
N LEU A 157 7.56 7.50 -14.06
CA LEU A 157 9.00 7.29 -13.86
C LEU A 157 9.41 7.43 -12.39
N VAL A 158 8.87 8.42 -11.68
CA VAL A 158 9.09 8.57 -10.24
C VAL A 158 8.54 7.36 -9.50
N CYS A 159 7.35 6.87 -9.88
CA CYS A 159 6.81 5.66 -9.29
C CYS A 159 7.69 4.42 -9.53
N ALA A 160 8.22 4.26 -10.75
CA ALA A 160 9.12 3.16 -11.07
C ALA A 160 10.40 3.19 -10.23
N VAL A 161 11.03 4.37 -10.09
CA VAL A 161 12.23 4.54 -9.28
C VAL A 161 11.92 4.30 -7.79
N GLY A 162 10.80 4.81 -7.29
CA GLY A 162 10.34 4.57 -5.93
C GLY A 162 10.16 3.07 -5.64
N MET A 163 9.48 2.35 -6.53
CA MET A 163 9.30 0.90 -6.43
C MET A 163 10.62 0.14 -6.46
N LEU A 164 11.46 0.33 -7.48
CA LEU A 164 12.73 -0.39 -7.61
C LEU A 164 13.69 -0.08 -6.44
N GLY A 165 13.73 1.19 -6.01
CA GLY A 165 14.49 1.59 -4.83
C GLY A 165 13.95 0.93 -3.55
N SER A 166 12.63 0.91 -3.36
CA SER A 166 12.02 0.28 -2.19
C SER A 166 12.32 -1.22 -2.12
N ALA A 167 12.37 -1.92 -3.26
CA ALA A 167 12.72 -3.35 -3.31
C ALA A 167 14.11 -3.63 -2.74
N ILE A 168 15.10 -2.77 -3.03
CA ILE A 168 16.46 -2.88 -2.49
C ILE A 168 16.42 -2.79 -0.97
N PHE A 169 15.77 -1.76 -0.42
CA PHE A 169 15.68 -1.57 1.02
C PHE A 169 14.87 -2.66 1.70
N ILE A 170 13.81 -3.16 1.06
CA ILE A 170 13.05 -4.32 1.55
C ILE A 170 13.97 -5.54 1.66
N CYS A 171 14.78 -5.85 0.65
CA CYS A 171 15.76 -6.94 0.74
C CYS A 171 16.77 -6.72 1.89
N LEU A 172 17.24 -5.48 2.08
CA LEU A 172 18.19 -5.15 3.15
C LEU A 172 17.60 -5.33 4.55
N ILE A 173 16.27 -5.26 4.74
CA ILE A 173 15.62 -5.56 6.03
C ILE A 173 16.01 -6.95 6.51
N PHE A 174 16.05 -7.94 5.62
CA PHE A 174 16.28 -9.34 6.00
C PHE A 174 17.75 -9.62 6.32
N VAL A 175 18.66 -8.88 5.69
CA VAL A 175 20.09 -8.90 6.03
C VAL A 175 20.30 -8.20 7.38
N ALA A 176 19.75 -6.99 7.53
CA ALA A 176 19.90 -6.19 8.73
C ALA A 176 19.26 -6.85 9.95
N ALA A 177 18.08 -7.45 9.82
CA ALA A 177 17.36 -8.10 10.93
C ALA A 177 18.14 -9.26 11.57
N LYS A 178 19.15 -9.83 10.91
CA LYS A 178 20.01 -10.84 11.53
C LYS A 178 21.04 -10.26 12.49
N SER A 179 21.49 -9.03 12.26
CA SER A 179 22.64 -8.44 12.97
C SER A 179 22.27 -7.18 13.77
N SER A 180 21.29 -6.40 13.32
CA SER A 180 20.88 -5.14 13.95
C SER A 180 19.41 -4.83 13.67
N ILE A 181 18.59 -4.86 14.72
CA ILE A 181 17.18 -4.45 14.66
C ILE A 181 17.04 -2.97 14.31
N VAL A 182 17.93 -2.11 14.82
CA VAL A 182 17.96 -0.69 14.47
C VAL A 182 18.24 -0.51 12.97
N GLY A 183 19.18 -1.27 12.41
CA GLY A 183 19.45 -1.28 10.97
C GLY A 183 18.23 -1.71 10.15
N ALA A 184 17.47 -2.70 10.64
CA ALA A 184 16.23 -3.13 10.00
C ALA A 184 15.16 -2.03 10.02
N TYR A 185 14.99 -1.30 11.14
CA TYR A 185 14.07 -0.16 11.22
C TYR A 185 14.44 0.99 10.28
N ILE A 186 15.72 1.29 10.10
CA ILE A 186 16.18 2.30 9.13
C ILE A 186 15.85 1.85 7.70
N CYS A 187 16.07 0.57 7.37
CA CYS A 187 15.73 0.02 6.06
C CYS A 187 14.21 0.06 5.81
N ILE A 188 13.40 -0.28 6.82
CA ILE A 188 11.94 -0.15 6.77
C ILE A 188 11.54 1.30 6.50
N PHE A 189 12.11 2.26 7.25
CA PHE A 189 11.78 3.67 7.10
C PHE A 189 12.00 4.17 5.66
N ILE A 190 13.16 3.85 5.08
CA ILE A 190 13.50 4.29 3.72
C ILE A 190 12.65 3.53 2.69
N GLY A 191 12.54 2.21 2.84
CA GLY A 191 11.76 1.35 1.94
C GLY A 191 10.28 1.75 1.89
N GLU A 192 9.65 1.96 3.04
CA GLU A 192 8.26 2.42 3.13
C GLU A 192 8.07 3.83 2.57
N THR A 193 8.99 4.77 2.87
CA THR A 193 8.90 6.13 2.32
C THR A 193 8.89 6.11 0.79
N LEU A 194 9.79 5.32 0.19
CA LEU A 194 9.85 5.12 -1.26
C LEU A 194 8.59 4.43 -1.80
N LEU A 195 8.08 3.42 -1.09
CA LEU A 195 6.87 2.69 -1.48
C LEU A 195 5.61 3.57 -1.42
N PHE A 196 5.47 4.40 -0.38
CA PHE A 196 4.33 5.30 -0.19
C PHE A 196 4.37 6.54 -1.07
N SER A 197 5.52 6.89 -1.65
CA SER A 197 5.61 7.96 -2.64
C SER A 197 4.71 7.75 -3.86
N ASN A 198 4.40 6.49 -4.17
CA ASN A 198 3.56 6.11 -5.29
C ASN A 198 2.08 6.48 -5.12
N TRP A 199 1.62 6.70 -3.88
CA TRP A 199 0.18 6.68 -3.57
C TRP A 199 -0.58 7.84 -4.21
N ALA A 200 -0.09 9.07 -4.01
CA ALA A 200 -0.69 10.26 -4.63
C ALA A 200 -0.48 10.28 -6.15
N ILE A 201 0.72 9.92 -6.61
CA ILE A 201 1.10 9.97 -8.03
C ILE A 201 0.23 9.03 -8.86
N THR A 202 -0.11 7.86 -8.33
CA THR A 202 -0.90 6.88 -9.08
C THR A 202 -2.36 7.32 -9.26
N ALA A 203 -2.91 8.07 -8.29
CA ALA A 203 -4.20 8.72 -8.46
C ALA A 203 -4.14 9.78 -9.59
N ASP A 204 -3.07 10.57 -9.66
CA ASP A 204 -2.86 11.55 -10.73
C ASP A 204 -2.76 10.88 -12.10
N ILE A 205 -2.01 9.78 -12.23
CA ILE A 205 -1.89 9.01 -13.47
C ILE A 205 -3.28 8.60 -13.98
N LEU A 206 -4.14 8.06 -13.12
CA LEU A 206 -5.52 7.69 -13.49
C LEU A 206 -6.29 8.90 -14.02
N MET A 207 -6.19 10.04 -13.34
CA MET A 207 -6.89 11.26 -13.73
C MET A 207 -6.42 11.79 -15.09
N TYR A 208 -5.14 11.63 -15.43
CA TYR A 208 -4.59 12.05 -16.72
C TYR A 208 -4.96 11.13 -17.88
N VAL A 209 -5.08 9.82 -17.66
CA VAL A 209 -5.32 8.86 -18.74
C VAL A 209 -6.78 8.44 -18.88
N VAL A 210 -7.66 8.79 -17.94
CA VAL A 210 -9.10 8.44 -17.97
C VAL A 210 -9.98 9.70 -18.01
N ILE A 211 -10.89 9.71 -18.99
CA ILE A 211 -11.87 10.79 -19.18
C ILE A 211 -12.82 10.94 -17.98
N PRO A 212 -13.29 12.16 -17.65
CA PRO A 212 -14.10 12.44 -16.46
C PRO A 212 -15.30 11.52 -16.26
N THR A 213 -16.04 11.21 -17.33
CA THR A 213 -17.25 10.38 -17.29
C THR A 213 -17.01 8.93 -16.87
N ARG A 214 -15.76 8.44 -16.96
CA ARG A 214 -15.37 7.05 -16.62
C ARG A 214 -14.51 6.95 -15.35
N ARG A 215 -14.07 8.07 -14.78
CA ARG A 215 -13.12 8.09 -13.65
C ARG A 215 -13.62 7.32 -12.43
N ALA A 216 -14.90 7.46 -12.07
CA ALA A 216 -15.47 6.76 -10.93
C ALA A 216 -15.36 5.23 -11.09
N THR A 217 -15.68 4.71 -12.27
CA THR A 217 -15.55 3.27 -12.59
C THR A 217 -14.09 2.84 -12.60
N ALA A 218 -13.19 3.66 -13.17
CA ALA A 218 -11.76 3.37 -13.19
C ALA A 218 -11.16 3.28 -11.79
N VAL A 219 -11.50 4.22 -10.91
CA VAL A 219 -11.06 4.24 -9.50
C VAL A 219 -11.59 3.00 -8.77
N ALA A 220 -12.87 2.67 -8.95
CA ALA A 220 -13.48 1.50 -8.31
C ALA A 220 -12.80 0.20 -8.74
N LEU A 221 -12.55 0.02 -10.04
CA LEU A 221 -11.88 -1.17 -10.59
C LEU A 221 -10.43 -1.28 -10.16
N GLN A 222 -9.70 -0.16 -10.15
CA GLN A 222 -8.31 -0.14 -9.70
C GLN A 222 -8.22 -0.47 -8.21
N SER A 223 -9.12 0.10 -7.39
CA SER A 223 -9.23 -0.21 -5.96
C SER A 223 -9.58 -1.68 -5.73
N PHE A 224 -10.60 -2.20 -6.43
CA PHE A 224 -10.98 -3.62 -6.35
C PHE A 224 -9.81 -4.55 -6.69
N THR A 225 -9.11 -4.27 -7.79
CA THR A 225 -7.94 -5.07 -8.22
C THR A 225 -6.82 -5.00 -7.19
N SER A 226 -6.56 -3.80 -6.64
CA SER A 226 -5.51 -3.58 -5.64
C SER A 226 -5.82 -4.25 -4.32
N HIS A 227 -7.09 -4.33 -3.92
CA HIS A 227 -7.48 -5.07 -2.72
C HIS A 227 -7.41 -6.58 -2.94
N LEU A 228 -8.01 -7.07 -4.03
CA LEU A 228 -8.08 -8.50 -4.32
C LEU A 228 -6.70 -9.13 -4.49
N LEU A 229 -5.84 -8.50 -5.31
CA LEU A 229 -4.51 -9.02 -5.63
C LEU A 229 -3.43 -8.49 -4.69
N GLY A 230 -3.70 -7.40 -3.98
CA GLY A 230 -2.74 -6.74 -3.11
C GLY A 230 -2.95 -7.07 -1.65
N ASP A 231 -3.48 -6.13 -0.88
CA ASP A 231 -3.38 -6.12 0.58
C ASP A 231 -4.28 -7.15 1.30
N ALA A 232 -5.37 -7.61 0.69
CA ALA A 232 -6.21 -8.66 1.28
C ALA A 232 -5.61 -10.06 1.07
N GLY A 233 -5.06 -10.32 -0.11
CA GLY A 233 -4.52 -11.64 -0.48
C GLY A 233 -3.09 -11.86 0.01
N SER A 234 -2.25 -10.82 0.02
CA SER A 234 -0.82 -10.96 0.29
C SER A 234 -0.48 -11.50 1.69
N PRO A 235 -1.14 -11.09 2.80
CA PRO A 235 -0.78 -11.60 4.11
C PRO A 235 -1.05 -13.09 4.24
N TYR A 236 -2.18 -13.56 3.70
CA TYR A 236 -2.53 -14.97 3.68
C TYR A 236 -1.51 -15.79 2.88
N LEU A 237 -1.15 -15.33 1.68
CA LEU A 237 -0.17 -16.02 0.83
C LEU A 237 1.20 -16.15 1.52
N ILE A 238 1.68 -15.08 2.15
CA ILE A 238 2.96 -15.10 2.89
C ILE A 238 2.89 -16.06 4.09
N GLY A 239 1.79 -16.03 4.86
CA GLY A 239 1.58 -16.95 5.97
C GLY A 239 1.60 -18.41 5.51
N PHE A 240 0.85 -18.71 4.45
CA PHE A 240 0.79 -20.05 3.85
C PHE A 240 2.17 -20.55 3.40
N ILE A 241 2.94 -19.73 2.67
CA ILE A 241 4.31 -20.10 2.24
C ILE A 241 5.21 -20.32 3.46
N SER A 242 5.13 -19.45 4.48
CA SER A 242 5.91 -19.61 5.71
C SER A 242 5.59 -20.91 6.44
N ASP A 243 4.31 -21.27 6.53
CA ASP A 243 3.89 -22.50 7.21
C ASP A 243 4.30 -23.76 6.45
N LEU A 244 4.23 -23.75 5.11
CA LEU A 244 4.74 -24.85 4.27
C LEU A 244 6.25 -25.08 4.48
N ILE A 245 7.04 -24.01 4.48
CA ILE A 245 8.48 -24.10 4.75
C ILE A 245 8.71 -24.67 6.16
N ARG A 246 7.94 -24.21 7.15
CA ARG A 246 8.09 -24.66 8.53
C ARG A 246 7.77 -26.15 8.70
N GLN A 247 6.72 -26.67 8.07
CA GLN A 247 6.35 -28.10 8.13
C GLN A 247 7.44 -29.02 7.61
N SER A 248 8.22 -28.57 6.63
CA SER A 248 9.35 -29.33 6.08
C SER A 248 10.61 -29.31 6.96
N THR A 249 10.56 -28.65 8.12
CA THR A 249 11.75 -28.38 8.95
C THR A 249 11.51 -28.63 10.45
N LYS A 250 12.59 -28.67 11.24
CA LYS A 250 12.52 -28.87 12.70
C LYS A 250 11.86 -27.67 13.39
N GLU A 251 11.00 -27.93 14.36
CA GLU A 251 10.42 -26.91 15.23
C GLU A 251 11.53 -26.23 16.05
N SER A 252 11.81 -24.97 15.74
CA SER A 252 12.83 -24.16 16.39
C SER A 252 12.53 -22.67 16.17
N PRO A 253 12.80 -21.79 17.15
CA PRO A 253 12.66 -20.34 16.98
C PRO A 253 13.45 -19.78 15.78
N VAL A 254 14.58 -20.42 15.44
CA VAL A 254 15.40 -20.05 14.27
C VAL A 254 14.64 -20.32 12.97
N TRP A 255 13.94 -21.45 12.87
CA TRP A 255 13.17 -21.80 11.68
C TRP A 255 11.88 -21.01 11.56
N GLU A 256 11.26 -20.60 12.67
CA GLU A 256 10.14 -19.65 12.65
C GLU A 256 10.54 -18.28 12.11
N PHE A 257 11.75 -17.81 12.43
CA PHE A 257 12.32 -16.58 11.88
C PHE A 257 12.65 -16.74 10.38
N LEU A 258 13.38 -17.80 10.02
CA LEU A 258 13.82 -18.04 8.65
C LEU A 258 12.65 -18.31 7.69
N SER A 259 11.66 -19.13 8.08
CA SER A 259 10.52 -19.46 7.22
C SER A 259 9.72 -18.23 6.82
N LEU A 260 9.48 -17.33 7.80
CA LEU A 260 8.77 -16.08 7.56
C LEU A 260 9.61 -15.11 6.72
N GLY A 261 10.92 -15.03 6.99
CA GLY A 261 11.84 -14.22 6.18
C GLY A 261 11.89 -14.68 4.73
N TYR A 262 11.95 -15.99 4.48
CA TYR A 262 11.92 -16.55 3.12
C TYR A 262 10.58 -16.32 2.42
N ALA A 263 9.46 -16.48 3.11
CA ALA A 263 8.15 -16.16 2.54
C ALA A 263 8.06 -14.67 2.15
N LEU A 264 8.54 -13.78 3.01
CA LEU A 264 8.56 -12.34 2.77
C LEU A 264 9.50 -11.90 1.63
N MET A 265 10.43 -12.74 1.15
CA MET A 265 11.19 -12.49 -0.09
C MET A 265 10.32 -12.44 -1.35
N LEU A 266 9.08 -12.89 -1.28
CA LEU A 266 8.12 -12.67 -2.35
C LEU A 266 7.80 -11.18 -2.54
N CYS A 267 7.80 -10.38 -1.46
CA CYS A 267 7.50 -8.95 -1.52
C CYS A 267 8.44 -8.17 -2.46
N PRO A 268 9.78 -8.21 -2.30
CA PRO A 268 10.67 -7.47 -3.20
C PRO A 268 10.55 -7.93 -4.66
N PHE A 269 10.27 -9.21 -4.93
CA PHE A 269 10.00 -9.68 -6.30
C PHE A 269 8.75 -9.00 -6.89
N VAL A 270 7.64 -8.99 -6.15
CA VAL A 270 6.39 -8.33 -6.58
C VAL A 270 6.59 -6.81 -6.72
N VAL A 271 7.38 -6.18 -5.85
CA VAL A 271 7.71 -4.76 -5.94
C VAL A 271 8.54 -4.46 -7.21
N VAL A 272 9.51 -5.29 -7.55
CA VAL A 272 10.25 -5.14 -8.82
C VAL A 272 9.31 -5.25 -10.01
N LEU A 273 8.41 -6.23 -10.04
CA LEU A 273 7.39 -6.35 -11.08
C LEU A 273 6.49 -5.10 -11.16
N GLY A 274 6.07 -4.55 -10.02
CA GLY A 274 5.31 -3.30 -9.97
C GLY A 274 6.10 -2.11 -10.53
N GLY A 275 7.40 -2.02 -10.25
CA GLY A 275 8.30 -1.05 -10.87
C GLY A 275 8.37 -1.20 -12.40
N MET A 276 8.45 -2.44 -12.90
CA MET A 276 8.40 -2.74 -14.33
C MET A 276 7.06 -2.33 -14.96
N PHE A 277 5.93 -2.52 -14.27
CA PHE A 277 4.64 -2.04 -14.75
C PHE A 277 4.54 -0.51 -14.78
N PHE A 278 5.15 0.21 -13.83
CA PHE A 278 5.25 1.66 -13.93
C PHE A 278 6.15 2.12 -15.09
N LEU A 279 7.26 1.42 -15.37
CA LEU A 279 8.06 1.68 -16.58
C LEU A 279 7.24 1.44 -17.85
N ALA A 280 6.46 0.35 -17.91
CA ALA A 280 5.55 0.09 -19.02
C ALA A 280 4.48 1.20 -19.16
N THR A 281 3.95 1.70 -18.03
CA THR A 281 3.03 2.84 -18.00
C THR A 281 3.68 4.07 -18.62
N ALA A 282 4.95 4.36 -18.29
CA ALA A 282 5.68 5.50 -18.86
C ALA A 282 5.79 5.45 -20.40
N LEU A 283 5.85 4.25 -21.00
CA LEU A 283 5.91 4.09 -22.46
C LEU A 283 4.61 4.53 -23.15
N PHE A 284 3.45 4.24 -22.54
CA PHE A 284 2.13 4.52 -23.13
C PHE A 284 1.50 5.83 -22.64
N PHE A 285 1.98 6.37 -21.50
CA PHE A 285 1.36 7.48 -20.76
C PHE A 285 1.03 8.69 -21.63
N LEU A 286 1.98 9.20 -22.42
CA LEU A 286 1.76 10.39 -23.26
C LEU A 286 0.67 10.14 -24.31
N SER A 287 0.66 8.94 -24.91
CA SER A 287 -0.31 8.60 -25.95
C SER A 287 -1.73 8.44 -25.40
N ASP A 288 -1.87 7.84 -24.22
CA ASP A 288 -3.19 7.64 -23.61
C ASP A 288 -3.71 8.91 -22.95
N ARG A 289 -2.83 9.75 -22.41
CA ARG A 289 -3.17 11.11 -21.95
C ARG A 289 -3.68 11.98 -23.10
N ALA A 290 -2.97 12.02 -24.23
CA ALA A 290 -3.42 12.79 -25.40
C ALA A 290 -4.78 12.31 -25.92
N LYS A 291 -5.03 11.00 -25.94
CA LYS A 291 -6.34 10.44 -26.30
C LYS A 291 -7.45 10.84 -25.30
N ALA A 292 -7.14 10.91 -24.02
CA ALA A 292 -8.09 11.33 -22.99
C ALA A 292 -8.42 12.82 -23.10
N GLU A 293 -7.44 13.66 -23.43
CA GLU A 293 -7.63 15.11 -23.66
C GLU A 293 -8.45 15.41 -24.93
N GLN A 294 -8.41 14.53 -25.94
CA GLN A 294 -9.16 14.68 -27.19
C GLN A 294 -10.62 14.18 -27.14
N GLN A 295 -11.04 13.50 -26.07
CA GLN A 295 -12.33 12.80 -25.97
C GLN A 295 -13.37 13.53 -25.14
#